data_AF-A0A1R0WH12-F1
#
_entry.id   AF-A0A1R0WH12-F1
#
_cell.length_a   1.000
_cell.length_b   1.000
_cell.length_c   1.000
_cell.angle_alpha   90.00
_cell.angle_beta   90.00
_cell.angle_gamma   90.00
#
_symmetry.space_group_name_H-M   'P 1'
#
loop_
_entity.id
_entity.type
_entity.pdbx_description
1 polymer ?
#
loop_
_entity_poly.entity_id
_entity_poly.type
_entity_poly.pdbx_seq_one_letter_code
_entity_poly.pdbx_strand_id
1 'polypeptide(L)'
;MTILITNCNVAQKETVVGFEQTIGDRDIPEDERLWEAFKELVGSYTTDGRGAGERALQEFPDTPQTVAELFSEVAKMYRGETPFTYPIFLSLQYYSEEEPLKSELSTLGSLPIPPEFYMPDNESTKLKEISNSYNTFNEYVDKYISLKFK
;
A
#
# COMPACT_ATOMS: atom_id res chain seq x y z
N MET A 1 1.66 44.94 -17.64
CA MET A 1 2.10 43.56 -17.88
C MET A 1 1.95 42.84 -16.55
N THR A 2 0.79 42.24 -16.32
CA THR A 2 0.44 41.65 -15.01
C THR A 2 0.67 40.16 -15.07
N ILE A 3 1.41 39.68 -14.08
CA ILE A 3 2.08 38.39 -14.04
C ILE A 3 1.07 37.27 -13.76
N LEU A 4 1.01 36.29 -14.67
CA LEU A 4 0.37 34.97 -14.50
C LEU A 4 1.22 34.13 -13.54
N ILE A 5 1.01 34.23 -12.22
CA ILE A 5 1.60 33.28 -11.25
C ILE A 5 0.52 32.49 -10.48
N THR A 6 -0.76 32.84 -10.60
CA THR A 6 -1.80 32.24 -9.74
C THR A 6 -2.27 30.83 -10.16
N ASN A 7 -1.95 30.35 -11.37
CA ASN A 7 -2.58 29.14 -11.91
C ASN A 7 -1.79 27.83 -11.71
N CYS A 8 -0.49 27.84 -11.39
CA CYS A 8 0.25 26.59 -11.15
C CYS A 8 -0.10 25.97 -9.79
N ASN A 9 -0.16 26.78 -8.72
CA ASN A 9 -0.36 26.26 -7.36
C ASN A 9 -1.76 25.66 -7.14
N VAL A 10 -2.78 26.14 -7.86
CA VAL A 10 -4.15 25.62 -7.72
C VAL A 10 -4.27 24.24 -8.37
N ALA A 11 -3.77 24.08 -9.60
CA ALA A 11 -3.82 22.80 -10.32
C ALA A 11 -2.99 21.70 -9.62
N GLN A 12 -1.82 22.05 -9.06
CA GLN A 12 -1.00 21.11 -8.28
C GLN A 12 -1.73 20.65 -7.01
N LYS A 13 -2.37 21.58 -6.29
CA LYS A 13 -3.16 21.26 -5.10
C LYS A 13 -4.35 20.36 -5.43
N GLU A 14 -5.06 20.63 -6.53
CA GLU A 14 -6.15 19.76 -7.01
C GLU A 14 -5.66 18.36 -7.37
N THR A 15 -4.45 18.24 -7.94
CA THR A 15 -3.84 16.95 -8.29
C THR A 15 -3.47 16.13 -7.05
N VAL A 16 -2.87 16.76 -6.03
CA VAL A 16 -2.56 16.09 -4.75
C VAL A 16 -3.84 15.67 -4.05
N VAL A 17 -4.85 16.53 -4.00
CA VAL A 17 -6.15 16.20 -3.39
C VAL A 17 -6.82 15.02 -4.10
N GLY A 18 -6.81 14.98 -5.44
CA GLY A 18 -7.35 13.84 -6.20
C GLY A 18 -6.59 12.54 -5.96
N PHE A 19 -5.26 12.62 -5.82
CA PHE A 19 -4.41 11.49 -5.46
C PHE A 19 -4.75 10.94 -4.06
N GLU A 20 -4.79 11.82 -3.05
CA GLU A 20 -5.13 11.43 -1.68
C GLU A 20 -6.56 10.90 -1.57
N GLN A 21 -7.52 11.47 -2.30
CA GLN A 21 -8.89 10.95 -2.38
C GLN A 21 -8.96 9.52 -2.94
N THR A 22 -8.05 9.17 -3.85
CA THR A 22 -7.98 7.83 -4.45
C THR A 22 -7.41 6.80 -3.46
N ILE A 23 -6.41 7.18 -2.67
CA ILE A 23 -5.84 6.32 -1.61
C ILE A 23 -6.84 6.15 -0.45
N GLY A 24 -7.66 7.18 -0.21
CA GLY A 24 -8.60 7.22 0.90
C GLY A 24 -7.90 7.52 2.22
N ASP A 25 -8.60 7.24 3.32
CA ASP A 25 -8.08 7.52 4.67
C ASP A 25 -6.81 6.71 4.96
N ARG A 26 -5.81 7.37 5.55
CA ARG A 26 -4.51 6.80 5.88
C ARG A 26 -4.32 6.60 7.38
N ASP A 27 -5.39 6.69 8.16
CA ASP A 27 -5.39 6.39 9.59
C ASP A 27 -5.66 4.90 9.84
N ILE A 28 -4.86 4.29 10.73
CA ILE A 28 -5.14 2.93 11.22
C ILE A 28 -6.30 3.01 12.18
N PRO A 29 -7.42 2.29 11.96
CA PRO A 29 -8.39 2.12 13.03
C PRO A 29 -7.71 1.37 14.19
N GLU A 30 -7.64 1.95 15.40
CA GLU A 30 -7.06 1.31 16.61
C GLU A 30 -7.86 0.06 17.09
N ASP A 31 -8.66 -0.56 16.23
CA ASP A 31 -9.75 -1.48 16.57
C ASP A 31 -9.35 -2.96 16.34
N GLU A 32 -9.96 -3.84 17.14
CA GLU A 32 -9.84 -5.30 17.16
C GLU A 32 -10.09 -5.95 15.78
N ARG A 33 -10.76 -5.21 14.86
CA ARG A 33 -11.02 -5.59 13.47
C ARG A 33 -9.75 -5.85 12.66
N LEU A 34 -8.69 -5.10 12.90
CA LEU A 34 -7.40 -5.33 12.23
C LEU A 34 -6.76 -6.64 12.67
N TRP A 35 -6.95 -6.98 13.95
CA TRP A 35 -6.51 -8.25 14.48
C TRP A 35 -7.33 -9.42 13.92
N GLU A 36 -8.65 -9.27 13.77
CA GLU A 36 -9.49 -10.30 13.13
C GLU A 36 -9.13 -10.53 11.66
N ALA A 37 -8.95 -9.46 10.87
CA ALA A 37 -8.49 -9.55 9.48
C ALA A 37 -7.09 -10.19 9.40
N PHE A 38 -6.22 -9.89 10.36
CA PHE A 38 -4.91 -10.54 10.48
C PHE A 38 -4.99 -11.99 11.00
N LYS A 39 -6.04 -12.41 11.71
CA LYS A 39 -6.20 -13.80 12.16
C LYS A 39 -6.67 -14.71 11.03
N GLU A 40 -7.57 -14.23 10.17
CA GLU A 40 -7.97 -14.96 8.96
C GLU A 40 -6.76 -15.23 8.04
N LEU A 41 -5.80 -14.31 8.05
CA LEU A 41 -4.51 -14.35 7.37
C LEU A 41 -3.66 -15.59 7.65
N VAL A 42 -3.47 -15.91 8.94
CA VAL A 42 -2.42 -16.82 9.41
C VAL A 42 -2.84 -18.27 9.22
N GLY A 43 -4.15 -18.52 9.32
CA GLY A 43 -4.72 -19.85 9.29
C GLY A 43 -4.53 -20.62 7.97
N SER A 44 -4.14 -19.94 6.88
CA SER A 44 -4.09 -20.55 5.53
C SER A 44 -2.69 -20.73 4.94
N TYR A 45 -1.60 -20.46 5.66
CA TYR A 45 -0.25 -20.45 5.07
C TYR A 45 0.47 -21.80 5.02
N THR A 46 0.26 -22.51 3.91
CA THR A 46 1.29 -23.34 3.26
C THR A 46 1.17 -23.17 1.75
N THR A 47 1.98 -22.32 1.12
CA THR A 47 2.19 -22.41 -0.33
C THR A 47 3.60 -21.99 -0.70
N ASP A 48 4.24 -22.86 -1.46
CA ASP A 48 5.50 -22.67 -2.15
C ASP A 48 5.43 -21.48 -3.13
N GLY A 49 6.55 -20.77 -3.31
CA GLY A 49 6.61 -19.53 -4.09
C GLY A 49 6.20 -19.64 -5.57
N ARG A 50 5.97 -20.84 -6.10
CA ARG A 50 5.41 -21.05 -7.46
C ARG A 50 3.89 -20.93 -7.51
N GLY A 51 3.16 -21.35 -6.47
CA GLY A 51 1.70 -21.18 -6.39
C GLY A 51 1.27 -19.76 -6.00
N ALA A 52 2.19 -18.98 -5.42
CA ALA A 52 1.90 -17.64 -4.92
C ALA A 52 1.52 -16.66 -6.04
N GLY A 53 2.17 -16.71 -7.21
CA GLY A 53 1.87 -15.85 -8.36
C GLY A 53 0.53 -16.15 -9.04
N GLU A 54 0.12 -17.41 -9.09
CA GLU A 54 -1.20 -17.79 -9.63
C GLU A 54 -2.33 -17.50 -8.63
N ARG A 55 -2.11 -17.71 -7.33
CA ARG A 55 -3.05 -17.30 -6.27
C ARG A 55 -3.17 -15.78 -6.15
N ALA A 56 -2.06 -15.09 -6.30
CA ALA A 56 -1.98 -13.63 -6.41
C ALA A 56 -3.00 -13.09 -7.43
N LEU A 57 -3.01 -13.65 -8.64
CA LEU A 57 -3.94 -13.25 -9.70
C LEU A 57 -5.39 -13.68 -9.43
N GLN A 58 -5.62 -14.73 -8.63
CA GLN A 58 -6.98 -15.17 -8.25
C GLN A 58 -7.57 -14.33 -7.12
N GLU A 59 -6.75 -13.97 -6.12
CA GLU A 59 -7.13 -13.16 -4.97
C GLU A 59 -7.12 -11.67 -5.29
N PHE A 60 -6.31 -11.26 -6.27
CA PHE A 60 -6.13 -9.89 -6.71
C PHE A 60 -6.19 -9.79 -8.24
N PRO A 61 -7.40 -9.90 -8.84
CA PRO A 61 -7.54 -9.94 -10.29
C PRO A 61 -7.26 -8.59 -10.96
N ASP A 62 -7.43 -7.49 -10.23
CA ASP A 62 -7.30 -6.15 -10.77
C ASP A 62 -5.84 -5.68 -10.71
N THR A 63 -5.22 -5.55 -11.88
CA THR A 63 -3.86 -5.02 -12.00
C THR A 63 -3.88 -3.50 -11.77
N PRO A 64 -3.17 -2.97 -10.76
CA PRO A 64 -3.06 -1.53 -10.57
C PRO A 64 -2.38 -0.89 -11.78
N GLN A 65 -3.00 0.14 -12.35
CA GLN A 65 -2.48 0.88 -13.51
C GLN A 65 -1.76 2.15 -13.09
N THR A 66 -2.06 2.67 -11.89
CA THR A 66 -1.46 3.90 -11.36
C THR A 66 -0.88 3.69 -9.96
N VAL A 67 0.07 4.56 -9.58
CA VAL A 67 0.64 4.53 -8.22
C VAL A 67 -0.43 4.80 -7.16
N ALA A 68 -1.43 5.63 -7.48
CA ALA A 68 -2.56 5.90 -6.59
C ALA A 68 -3.38 4.64 -6.32
N GLU A 69 -3.68 3.85 -7.36
CA GLU A 69 -4.38 2.57 -7.23
C GLU A 69 -3.53 1.59 -6.43
N LEU A 70 -2.24 1.44 -6.75
CA LEU A 70 -1.33 0.57 -6.01
C LEU A 70 -1.33 0.90 -4.50
N PHE A 71 -1.18 2.18 -4.15
CA PHE A 71 -1.18 2.61 -2.75
C PHE A 71 -2.56 2.49 -2.09
N SER A 72 -3.65 2.71 -2.83
CA SER A 72 -5.00 2.48 -2.34
C SER A 72 -5.19 1.03 -1.91
N GLU A 73 -4.70 0.09 -2.73
CA GLU A 73 -4.85 -1.35 -2.47
C GLU A 73 -4.00 -1.80 -1.27
N VAL A 74 -2.80 -1.24 -1.11
CA VAL A 74 -2.01 -1.44 0.11
C VAL A 74 -2.72 -0.86 1.32
N ALA A 75 -3.28 0.35 1.23
CA ALA A 75 -4.01 0.99 2.32
C ALA A 75 -5.26 0.17 2.73
N LYS A 76 -6.02 -0.36 1.78
CA LYS A 76 -7.18 -1.22 2.04
C LYS A 76 -6.82 -2.45 2.88
N MET A 77 -5.67 -3.07 2.61
CA MET A 77 -5.20 -4.21 3.41
C MET A 77 -4.96 -3.80 4.87
N TYR A 78 -4.29 -2.67 5.10
CA TYR A 78 -4.04 -2.14 6.45
C TYR A 78 -5.29 -1.58 7.16
N ARG A 79 -6.39 -1.33 6.44
CA ARG A 79 -7.69 -0.97 7.02
C ARG A 79 -8.59 -2.18 7.27
N GLY A 80 -8.17 -3.38 6.86
CA GLY A 80 -8.97 -4.60 6.93
C GLY A 80 -10.15 -4.62 5.94
N GLU A 81 -10.10 -3.78 4.90
CA GLU A 81 -11.10 -3.76 3.81
C GLU A 81 -10.84 -4.87 2.80
N THR A 82 -9.57 -5.27 2.65
CA THR A 82 -9.14 -6.42 1.86
C THR A 82 -8.32 -7.37 2.72
N PRO A 83 -8.35 -8.69 2.45
CA PRO A 83 -7.50 -9.65 3.14
C PRO A 83 -6.01 -9.30 2.98
N PHE A 84 -5.24 -9.33 4.06
CA PHE A 84 -3.82 -8.96 4.05
C PHE A 84 -2.92 -10.17 3.63
N THR A 85 -3.23 -10.87 2.54
CA THR A 85 -2.56 -12.15 2.24
C THR A 85 -1.16 -11.97 1.60
N TYR A 86 -0.22 -12.85 1.90
CA TYR A 86 1.09 -12.97 1.23
C TYR A 86 1.00 -13.07 -0.32
N PRO A 87 0.04 -13.80 -0.94
CA PRO A 87 -0.17 -13.72 -2.38
C PRO A 87 -0.54 -12.31 -2.85
N ILE A 88 -1.52 -11.64 -2.22
CA ILE A 88 -1.87 -10.25 -2.57
C ILE A 88 -0.66 -9.33 -2.40
N PHE A 89 0.11 -9.51 -1.33
CA PHE A 89 1.37 -8.78 -1.13
C PHE A 89 2.35 -8.99 -2.29
N LEU A 90 2.63 -10.25 -2.65
CA LEU A 90 3.54 -10.55 -3.76
C LEU A 90 3.02 -9.99 -5.09
N SER A 91 1.70 -9.96 -5.32
CA SER A 91 1.10 -9.27 -6.47
C SER A 91 1.46 -7.79 -6.48
N LEU A 92 1.23 -7.10 -5.36
CA LEU A 92 1.45 -5.66 -5.27
C LEU A 92 2.93 -5.31 -5.39
N GLN A 93 3.81 -6.13 -4.81
CA GLN A 93 5.25 -6.00 -5.02
C GLN A 93 5.62 -6.23 -6.49
N TYR A 94 5.11 -7.29 -7.11
CA TYR A 94 5.34 -7.57 -8.52
C TYR A 94 4.90 -6.40 -9.41
N TYR A 95 3.69 -5.88 -9.23
CA TYR A 95 3.19 -4.75 -10.00
C TYR A 95 4.00 -3.47 -9.77
N SER A 96 4.51 -3.24 -8.56
CA SER A 96 5.40 -2.10 -8.28
C SER A 96 6.72 -2.15 -9.07
N GLU A 97 7.12 -3.32 -9.55
CA GLU A 97 8.34 -3.55 -10.33
C GLU A 97 8.11 -3.64 -11.84
N GLU A 98 6.85 -3.54 -12.28
CA GLU A 98 6.41 -3.55 -13.69
C GLU A 98 6.02 -2.15 -14.20
N GLU A 99 6.10 -1.93 -15.51
CA GLU A 99 5.70 -0.65 -16.12
C GLU A 99 4.16 -0.49 -16.15
N PRO A 100 3.62 0.73 -15.96
CA PRO A 100 4.32 2.02 -15.82
C PRO A 100 4.79 2.33 -14.39
N LEU A 101 4.36 1.55 -13.40
CA LEU A 101 4.54 1.84 -11.96
C LEU A 101 6.02 1.88 -11.57
N LYS A 102 6.83 0.95 -12.10
CA LYS A 102 8.27 0.87 -11.88
C LYS A 102 8.97 2.19 -12.14
N SER A 103 8.68 2.82 -13.27
CA SER A 103 9.33 4.08 -13.65
C SER A 103 9.02 5.19 -12.64
N GLU A 104 7.78 5.25 -12.17
CA GLU A 104 7.32 6.23 -11.18
C GLU A 104 7.87 5.99 -9.77
N LEU A 105 8.04 4.72 -9.38
CA LEU A 105 8.49 4.32 -8.05
C LEU A 105 10.01 4.13 -7.94
N SER A 106 10.74 4.12 -9.06
CA SER A 106 12.18 3.86 -9.12
C SER A 106 13.02 4.72 -8.16
N THR A 107 12.58 5.94 -7.87
CA THR A 107 13.27 6.89 -6.98
C THR A 107 12.99 6.66 -5.49
N LEU A 108 11.95 5.91 -5.16
CA LEU A 108 11.53 5.62 -3.79
C LEU A 108 12.10 4.31 -3.25
N GLY A 109 12.41 3.37 -4.15
CA GLY A 109 12.80 2.01 -3.79
C GLY A 109 11.59 1.08 -3.64
N SER A 110 11.82 -0.15 -3.17
CA SER A 110 10.76 -1.15 -2.99
C SER A 110 9.68 -0.69 -2.03
N LEU A 111 8.45 -1.16 -2.24
CA LEU A 111 7.34 -0.96 -1.33
C LEU A 111 7.71 -1.45 0.09
N PRO A 112 7.54 -0.62 1.14
CA PRO A 112 7.83 -1.01 2.52
C PRO A 112 6.67 -1.84 3.06
N ILE A 113 6.73 -3.13 2.78
CA ILE A 113 5.76 -4.11 3.28
C ILE A 113 6.58 -5.16 4.04
N PRO A 114 6.10 -5.67 5.19
CA PRO A 114 6.96 -6.46 6.06
C PRO A 114 7.31 -7.78 5.35
N PRO A 115 8.61 -8.08 5.17
CA PRO A 115 9.07 -9.22 4.38
C PRO A 115 8.87 -10.57 5.08
N GLU A 116 8.67 -10.55 6.39
CA GLU A 116 8.46 -11.75 7.18
C GLU A 116 7.17 -11.58 7.97
N PHE A 117 6.15 -12.38 7.63
CA PHE A 117 5.10 -12.76 8.56
C PHE A 117 5.70 -13.69 9.65
N TYR A 118 6.80 -13.29 10.28
CA TYR A 118 7.33 -13.97 11.44
C TYR A 118 6.42 -13.58 12.58
N MET A 119 5.58 -14.52 13.01
CA MET A 119 4.61 -14.25 14.06
C MET A 119 5.30 -14.33 15.40
N PRO A 120 5.52 -13.21 16.12
CA PRO A 120 5.78 -13.32 17.55
C PRO A 120 4.57 -14.00 18.19
N ASP A 121 4.76 -14.86 19.19
CA ASP A 121 3.65 -15.59 19.83
C ASP A 121 2.63 -14.67 20.54
N ASN A 122 2.95 -13.37 20.68
CA ASN A 122 2.16 -12.37 21.42
C ASN A 122 1.39 -11.41 20.48
N GLU A 123 0.07 -11.39 20.61
CA GLU A 123 -0.88 -10.49 19.92
C GLU A 123 -0.51 -9.00 20.01
N SER A 124 -0.09 -8.52 21.18
CA SER A 124 0.27 -7.11 21.37
C SER A 124 1.50 -6.71 20.55
N THR A 125 2.48 -7.62 20.42
CA THR A 125 3.66 -7.38 19.58
C THR A 125 3.28 -7.33 18.10
N LYS A 126 2.36 -8.21 17.66
CA LYS A 126 1.87 -8.24 16.27
C LYS A 126 1.16 -6.95 15.88
N LEU A 127 0.23 -6.49 16.71
CA LEU A 127 -0.48 -5.23 16.47
C LEU A 127 0.50 -4.05 16.37
N LYS A 128 1.53 -4.03 17.21
CA LYS A 128 2.58 -3.02 17.17
C LYS A 128 3.40 -3.09 15.88
N GLU A 129 3.74 -4.29 15.40
CA GLU A 129 4.49 -4.49 14.15
C GLU A 129 3.67 -4.07 12.92
N ILE A 130 2.40 -4.45 12.85
CA ILE A 130 1.48 -4.02 11.78
C ILE A 130 1.35 -2.49 11.79
N SER A 131 1.18 -1.89 12.97
CA SER A 131 1.10 -0.43 13.13
C SER A 131 2.39 0.26 12.67
N ASN A 132 3.56 -0.24 13.06
CA ASN A 132 4.84 0.30 12.61
C ASN A 132 5.03 0.17 11.09
N SER A 133 4.62 -0.97 10.51
CA SER A 133 4.70 -1.21 9.08
C SER A 133 3.82 -0.22 8.30
N TYR A 134 2.61 0.04 8.79
CA TYR A 134 1.74 1.01 8.16
C TYR A 134 2.25 2.45 8.29
N ASN A 135 2.83 2.83 9.43
CA ASN A 135 3.49 4.13 9.57
C ASN A 135 4.62 4.28 8.54
N THR A 136 5.41 3.22 8.33
CA THR A 136 6.46 3.19 7.30
C THR A 136 5.88 3.33 5.89
N PHE A 137 4.76 2.68 5.61
CA PHE A 137 4.03 2.84 4.36
C PHE A 137 3.52 4.29 4.16
N ASN A 138 2.95 4.90 5.18
CA ASN A 138 2.48 6.29 5.11
C ASN A 138 3.61 7.27 4.85
N GLU A 139 4.76 7.10 5.51
CA GLU A 139 5.97 7.89 5.24
C GLU A 139 6.45 7.73 3.79
N TYR A 140 6.34 6.53 3.24
CA TYR A 140 6.68 6.25 1.84
C TYR A 140 5.72 6.96 0.88
N VAL A 141 4.41 6.94 1.16
CA VAL A 141 3.41 7.70 0.39
C VAL A 141 3.67 9.21 0.45
N ASP A 142 3.95 9.75 1.64
CA ASP A 142 4.24 11.18 1.81
C ASP A 142 5.51 11.59 1.05
N LYS A 143 6.52 10.71 1.03
CA LYS A 143 7.72 10.91 0.23
C LYS A 143 7.42 10.87 -1.26
N TYR A 144 6.56 9.97 -1.75
CA TYR A 144 6.13 9.96 -3.14
C TYR A 144 5.41 11.26 -3.51
N ILE A 145 4.42 11.68 -2.72
CA ILE A 145 3.68 12.93 -2.94
C ILE A 145 4.64 14.11 -3.00
N SER A 146 5.57 14.17 -2.05
CA SER A 146 6.61 15.19 -1.97
C SER A 146 7.58 15.17 -3.15
N LEU A 147 7.81 14.07 -3.83
CA LEU A 147 8.71 14.01 -4.98
C LEU A 147 7.98 14.29 -6.29
N LYS A 148 6.74 13.81 -6.40
CA LYS A 148 5.94 13.87 -7.63
C LYS A 148 5.26 15.23 -7.84
N PHE A 149 4.83 15.88 -6.76
CA PHE A 149 3.98 17.08 -6.83
C PHE A 149 4.63 18.35 -6.25
N LYS A 150 5.94 18.32 -5.95
CA LYS A 150 6.72 19.51 -5.59
C LYS A 150 7.07 20.39 -6.80
#